data_AF-A0A916DKI1-F1
#
_entry.id   AF-A0A916DKI1-F1
#
_cell.length_a   1.000
_cell.length_b   1.000
_cell.length_c   1.000
_cell.angle_alpha   90.00
_cell.angle_beta   90.00
_cell.angle_gamma   90.00
#
_symmetry.space_group_name_H-M   'P 1'
#
loop_
_entity.id
_entity.type
_entity.pdbx_description
1 polymer ?
#
loop_
_entity_poly.entity_id
_entity_poly.type
_entity_poly.pdbx_seq_one_letter_code
_entity_poly.pdbx_strand_id
1 'polypeptide(L)'
;MSSLLSFGDKLQEILSRRGAQLAKILSAKGSETEARMSKAGDTVRKNAEKAAENVKSEQQARTEGDKKKTNDAAKKSQAPQGKKQSPKQPCKKCGERDEPQWRYYKLGNPNGGGYVIKGSEINSLRNYSRWNDLFNAKDSKGRPLKTVHEKKVMCAVSGSEGFFDTVQTYDSEVATVGAMQKTLKIGGGGEFKNQLEEFKEESPKKYHELFESKGWSIVEREIITKKGTTVKDTTLQYKDPSDRSMKPLSGEELKAWLNRKEEPVPNNIKKAMEVLRDAGRDPAFQEKQVMDFNARLLRALNKKPEGYSHPTKKYLTSEKGRAMVLDTSVNAGESGANKAFGQVLDKFYKRHPDASQDPSLWPSEKKQSYEYEILEIFQEKRMKIYKNGKTLVTKPDKRNAAIMGNNELSGIIGSMLLPEDF
;
A
#
# COMPACT_ATOMS: atom_id res chain seq x y z
N MET A 1 73.11 -2.22 -21.76
CA MET A 1 71.65 -2.01 -21.90
C MET A 1 70.86 -3.32 -22.13
N SER A 2 71.35 -4.49 -21.70
CA SER A 2 70.68 -5.80 -21.96
C SER A 2 69.89 -6.36 -20.74
N SER A 3 70.03 -5.80 -19.54
CA SER A 3 69.41 -6.35 -18.32
C SER A 3 68.01 -5.85 -17.99
N LEU A 4 67.62 -4.65 -18.48
CA LEU A 4 66.34 -4.01 -18.16
C LEU A 4 65.16 -4.54 -19.00
N LEU A 5 65.42 -5.02 -20.23
CA LEU A 5 64.39 -5.66 -21.07
C LEU A 5 63.89 -6.97 -20.43
N SER A 6 64.78 -7.73 -19.76
CA SER A 6 64.40 -9.01 -19.13
C SER A 6 63.51 -8.89 -17.89
N PHE A 7 63.48 -7.72 -17.24
CA PHE A 7 62.66 -7.50 -16.05
C PHE A 7 61.21 -7.17 -16.43
N GLY A 8 61.01 -6.38 -17.49
CA GLY A 8 59.68 -6.05 -18.01
C GLY A 8 58.91 -7.29 -18.48
N ASP A 9 59.59 -8.18 -19.20
CA ASP A 9 58.99 -9.41 -19.71
C ASP A 9 58.59 -10.38 -18.58
N LYS A 10 59.44 -10.52 -17.56
CA LYS A 10 59.12 -11.31 -16.36
C LYS A 10 57.95 -10.74 -15.57
N LEU A 11 57.83 -9.41 -15.49
CA LEU A 11 56.72 -8.76 -14.79
C LEU A 11 55.40 -8.98 -15.54
N GLN A 12 55.40 -8.85 -16.87
CA GLN A 12 54.25 -9.13 -17.72
C GLN A 12 53.80 -10.59 -17.60
N GLU A 13 54.75 -11.54 -17.60
CA GLU A 13 54.45 -12.95 -17.44
C GLU A 13 53.78 -13.27 -16.10
N ILE A 14 54.28 -12.67 -15.00
CA ILE A 14 53.70 -12.83 -13.66
C ILE A 14 52.27 -12.25 -13.60
N LEU A 15 52.07 -11.07 -14.16
CA LEU A 15 50.76 -10.41 -14.17
C LEU A 15 49.74 -11.20 -15.01
N SER A 16 50.16 -11.72 -16.17
CA SER A 16 49.31 -12.53 -17.04
C SER A 16 48.91 -13.86 -16.38
N ARG A 17 49.86 -14.54 -15.72
CA ARG A 17 49.58 -15.77 -14.95
C ARG A 17 48.62 -15.52 -13.78
N ARG A 18 48.79 -14.41 -13.05
CA ARG A 18 47.87 -14.04 -11.95
C ARG A 18 46.49 -13.66 -12.45
N GLY A 19 46.39 -12.94 -13.57
CA GLY A 19 45.13 -12.62 -14.23
C GLY A 19 44.35 -13.88 -14.66
N ALA A 20 45.04 -14.84 -15.27
CA ALA A 20 44.44 -16.13 -15.65
C ALA A 20 43.96 -16.96 -14.45
N GLN A 21 44.71 -16.97 -13.35
CA GLN A 21 44.29 -17.63 -12.11
C GLN A 21 43.05 -16.97 -11.49
N LEU A 22 42.98 -15.64 -11.48
CA LEU A 22 41.83 -14.90 -10.98
C LEU A 22 40.57 -15.16 -11.82
N ALA A 23 40.70 -15.17 -13.15
CA ALA A 23 39.59 -15.50 -14.05
C ALA A 23 39.06 -16.92 -13.81
N LYS A 24 39.95 -17.89 -13.58
CA LYS A 24 39.56 -19.29 -13.28
C LYS A 24 38.82 -19.41 -11.94
N ILE A 25 39.24 -18.67 -10.91
CA ILE A 25 38.57 -18.64 -9.61
C ILE A 25 37.19 -17.99 -9.72
N LEU A 26 37.07 -16.89 -10.45
CA LEU A 26 35.79 -16.19 -10.64
C LEU A 26 34.80 -17.03 -11.44
N SER A 27 35.26 -17.71 -12.49
CA SER A 27 34.43 -18.64 -13.27
C SER A 27 33.93 -19.82 -12.42
N ALA A 28 34.81 -20.43 -11.60
CA ALA A 28 34.42 -21.52 -10.70
C ALA A 28 33.42 -21.08 -9.61
N LYS A 29 33.58 -19.86 -9.07
CA LYS A 29 32.60 -19.30 -8.11
C LYS A 29 31.27 -18.94 -8.77
N GLY A 30 31.29 -18.48 -10.02
CA GLY A 30 30.10 -18.23 -10.82
C GLY A 30 29.28 -19.50 -11.04
N SER A 31 29.92 -20.57 -11.50
CA SER A 31 29.25 -21.86 -11.72
C SER A 31 28.73 -22.50 -10.43
N GLU A 32 29.46 -22.37 -9.32
CA GLU A 32 28.96 -22.84 -8.02
C GLU A 32 27.73 -22.04 -7.55
N THR A 33 27.70 -20.73 -7.82
CA THR A 33 26.56 -19.87 -7.48
C THR A 33 25.34 -20.21 -8.33
N GLU A 34 25.53 -20.44 -9.63
CA GLU A 34 24.46 -20.90 -10.54
C GLU A 34 23.91 -22.27 -10.13
N ALA A 35 24.77 -23.23 -9.77
CA ALA A 35 24.34 -24.54 -9.30
C ALA A 35 23.53 -24.45 -7.98
N ARG A 36 23.93 -23.56 -7.07
CA ARG A 36 23.18 -23.30 -5.82
C ARG A 36 21.82 -22.65 -6.09
N MET A 37 21.75 -21.69 -7.03
CA MET A 37 20.49 -21.05 -7.42
C MET A 37 19.55 -22.02 -8.14
N SER A 38 20.08 -22.88 -9.01
CA SER A 38 19.32 -23.94 -9.69
C SER A 38 18.71 -24.92 -8.68
N LYS A 39 19.52 -25.42 -7.72
CA LYS A 39 19.04 -26.32 -6.66
C LYS A 39 18.00 -25.66 -5.73
N ALA A 40 18.15 -24.36 -5.47
CA ALA A 40 17.15 -23.59 -4.72
C ALA A 40 15.85 -23.45 -5.52
N GLY A 41 15.92 -23.18 -6.83
CA GLY A 41 14.78 -23.14 -7.74
C GLY A 41 14.00 -24.46 -7.78
N ASP A 42 14.71 -25.59 -7.89
CA ASP A 42 14.10 -26.93 -7.85
C ASP A 42 13.40 -27.23 -6.53
N THR A 43 13.97 -26.76 -5.41
CA THR A 43 13.37 -26.92 -4.09
C THR A 43 12.10 -26.09 -3.95
N VAL A 44 12.10 -24.84 -4.43
CA VAL A 44 10.92 -23.97 -4.46
C VAL A 44 9.84 -24.58 -5.35
N ARG A 45 10.21 -25.11 -6.53
CA ARG A 45 9.28 -25.77 -7.45
C ARG A 45 8.62 -27.00 -6.83
N LYS A 46 9.40 -27.89 -6.20
CA LYS A 46 8.86 -29.08 -5.51
C LYS A 46 7.93 -28.71 -4.35
N ASN A 47 8.26 -27.65 -3.61
CA ASN A 47 7.40 -27.16 -2.53
C ASN A 47 6.09 -26.56 -3.06
N ALA A 48 6.14 -25.85 -4.20
CA ALA A 48 4.95 -25.32 -4.86
C ALA A 48 4.05 -26.43 -5.43
N GLU A 49 4.63 -27.47 -6.04
CA GLU A 49 3.91 -28.64 -6.54
C GLU A 49 3.20 -29.39 -5.38
N LYS A 50 3.90 -29.61 -4.26
CA LYS A 50 3.32 -30.23 -3.06
C LYS A 50 2.21 -29.37 -2.43
N ALA A 51 2.37 -28.06 -2.40
CA ALA A 51 1.33 -27.14 -1.93
C ALA A 51 0.10 -27.18 -2.84
N ALA A 52 0.28 -27.25 -4.17
CA ALA A 52 -0.81 -27.36 -5.12
C ALA A 52 -1.57 -28.69 -5.00
N GLU A 53 -0.88 -29.80 -4.72
CA GLU A 53 -1.52 -31.09 -4.43
C GLU A 53 -2.34 -31.06 -3.14
N ASN A 54 -1.83 -30.43 -2.08
CA ASN A 54 -2.57 -30.26 -0.82
C ASN A 54 -3.83 -29.40 -1.00
N VAL A 55 -3.75 -28.33 -1.81
CA VAL A 55 -4.92 -27.50 -2.12
C VAL A 55 -5.95 -28.29 -2.95
N LYS A 56 -5.51 -29.14 -3.88
CA LYS A 56 -6.41 -30.00 -4.66
C LYS A 56 -7.10 -31.05 -3.78
N SER A 57 -6.39 -31.69 -2.85
CA SER A 57 -6.96 -32.67 -1.94
C SER A 57 -7.94 -32.04 -0.94
N GLU A 58 -7.64 -30.85 -0.42
CA GLU A 58 -8.56 -30.08 0.42
C GLU A 58 -9.82 -29.62 -0.33
N GLN A 59 -9.68 -29.21 -1.60
CA GLN A 59 -10.83 -28.86 -2.44
C GLN A 59 -11.70 -30.08 -2.74
N GLN A 60 -11.10 -31.24 -3.06
CA GLN A 60 -11.86 -32.48 -3.27
C GLN A 60 -12.63 -32.91 -2.01
N ALA A 61 -12.01 -32.84 -0.83
CA ALA A 61 -12.66 -33.14 0.45
C ALA A 61 -13.83 -32.18 0.76
N ARG A 62 -13.71 -30.89 0.42
CA ARG A 62 -14.81 -29.91 0.54
C ARG A 62 -15.94 -30.19 -0.44
N THR A 63 -15.62 -30.58 -1.68
CA THR A 63 -16.65 -30.89 -2.69
C THR A 63 -17.46 -32.15 -2.32
N GLU A 64 -16.85 -33.12 -1.62
CA GLU A 64 -17.57 -34.30 -1.10
C GLU A 64 -18.39 -33.97 0.16
N GLY A 65 -17.88 -33.12 1.05
CA GLY A 65 -18.63 -32.63 2.22
C GLY A 65 -19.88 -31.81 1.85
N ASP A 66 -19.78 -30.98 0.80
CA ASP A 66 -20.88 -30.13 0.33
C ASP A 66 -21.92 -30.91 -0.49
N LYS A 67 -21.53 -31.98 -1.21
CA LYS A 67 -22.48 -32.92 -1.85
C LYS A 67 -23.36 -33.66 -0.84
N LYS A 68 -22.85 -33.94 0.36
CA LYS A 68 -23.63 -34.60 1.42
C LYS A 68 -24.63 -33.66 2.09
N LYS A 69 -24.32 -32.36 2.23
CA LYS A 69 -25.23 -31.34 2.79
C LYS A 69 -26.29 -30.83 1.81
N THR A 70 -26.02 -30.87 0.50
CA THR A 70 -26.96 -30.37 -0.53
C THR A 70 -28.10 -31.34 -0.84
N ASN A 71 -27.92 -32.64 -0.60
CA ASN A 71 -29.00 -33.62 -0.77
C ASN A 71 -30.07 -33.55 0.35
N ASP A 72 -29.73 -33.12 1.56
CA ASP A 72 -30.69 -32.96 2.66
C ASP A 72 -31.51 -31.65 2.55
N ALA A 73 -30.93 -30.62 1.92
CA ALA A 73 -31.61 -29.34 1.68
C ALA A 73 -32.54 -29.34 0.45
N ALA A 74 -32.25 -30.19 -0.55
CA ALA A 74 -33.02 -30.26 -1.79
C ALA A 74 -34.43 -30.90 -1.66
N LYS A 75 -34.78 -31.47 -0.49
CA LYS A 75 -36.13 -32.03 -0.23
C LYS A 75 -37.14 -31.05 0.35
N LYS A 76 -36.78 -29.78 0.62
CA LYS A 76 -37.65 -28.84 1.35
C LYS A 76 -37.94 -27.47 0.71
N SER A 77 -37.57 -27.23 -0.55
CA SER A 77 -37.96 -25.97 -1.20
C SER A 77 -37.97 -26.05 -2.73
N GLN A 78 -39.15 -26.34 -3.30
CA GLN A 78 -39.48 -26.00 -4.68
C GLN A 78 -40.51 -24.86 -4.67
N ALA A 79 -40.10 -23.67 -5.11
CA ALA A 79 -40.95 -22.58 -5.64
C ALA A 79 -40.05 -21.51 -6.31
N PRO A 80 -40.52 -20.74 -7.31
CA PRO A 80 -39.83 -20.55 -8.58
C PRO A 80 -38.98 -19.28 -8.70
N GLN A 81 -38.07 -19.33 -9.68
CA GLN A 81 -37.25 -18.22 -10.18
C GLN A 81 -38.08 -17.05 -10.73
N GLY A 82 -37.56 -15.84 -10.53
CA GLY A 82 -37.78 -14.71 -11.42
C GLY A 82 -38.51 -13.50 -10.82
N LYS A 83 -37.81 -12.67 -10.04
CA LYS A 83 -38.09 -11.22 -9.93
C LYS A 83 -36.79 -10.43 -9.71
N LYS A 84 -36.62 -9.36 -10.50
CA LYS A 84 -35.59 -8.32 -10.35
C LYS A 84 -35.45 -7.93 -8.87
N GLN A 85 -34.24 -7.99 -8.32
CA GLN A 85 -33.98 -7.51 -6.96
C GLN A 85 -34.24 -6.01 -6.89
N SER A 86 -35.18 -5.63 -6.03
CA SER A 86 -35.41 -4.26 -5.60
C SER A 86 -34.19 -3.69 -4.85
N PRO A 87 -34.04 -2.36 -4.76
CA PRO A 87 -32.93 -1.72 -4.05
C PRO A 87 -32.77 -2.28 -2.63
N LYS A 88 -31.53 -2.65 -2.24
CA LYS A 88 -31.23 -3.17 -0.90
C LYS A 88 -31.56 -2.10 0.14
N GLN A 89 -32.40 -2.45 1.11
CA GLN A 89 -32.72 -1.57 2.24
C GLN A 89 -31.45 -1.20 3.04
N PRO A 90 -31.35 0.04 3.56
CA PRO A 90 -30.21 0.49 4.36
C PRO A 90 -29.98 -0.39 5.60
N CYS A 91 -28.73 -0.45 6.05
CA CYS A 91 -28.34 -1.23 7.22
C CYS A 91 -29.12 -0.75 8.46
N LYS A 92 -29.94 -1.63 9.05
CA LYS A 92 -30.77 -1.32 10.23
C LYS A 92 -29.98 -0.91 11.48
N LYS A 93 -28.66 -1.11 11.53
CA LYS A 93 -27.80 -0.76 12.68
C LYS A 93 -27.07 0.58 12.56
N CYS A 94 -26.73 1.04 11.35
CA CYS A 94 -25.97 2.29 11.17
C CYS A 94 -26.66 3.30 10.25
N GLY A 95 -27.78 2.95 9.62
CA GLY A 95 -28.50 3.84 8.70
C GLY A 95 -27.78 4.10 7.36
N GLU A 96 -26.59 3.51 7.14
CA GLU A 96 -25.86 3.64 5.89
C GLU A 96 -26.63 3.00 4.73
N ARG A 97 -26.76 3.75 3.64
CA ARG A 97 -27.23 3.27 2.34
C ARG A 97 -26.02 2.78 1.57
N ASP A 98 -26.11 1.60 0.95
CA ASP A 98 -25.07 1.01 0.10
C ASP A 98 -24.92 1.75 -1.25
N GLU A 99 -25.61 2.89 -1.42
CA GLU A 99 -25.53 3.70 -2.62
C GLU A 99 -24.31 4.65 -2.55
N PRO A 100 -23.43 4.62 -3.57
CA PRO A 100 -22.28 5.50 -3.62
C PRO A 100 -22.71 6.97 -3.54
N GLN A 101 -22.17 7.69 -2.57
CA GLN A 101 -22.37 9.13 -2.45
C GLN A 101 -21.42 9.83 -3.39
N TRP A 102 -21.93 10.23 -4.56
CA TRP A 102 -21.19 10.99 -5.56
C TRP A 102 -21.15 12.46 -5.16
N ARG A 103 -19.94 13.02 -5.06
CA ARG A 103 -19.74 14.46 -4.88
C ARG A 103 -18.64 14.93 -5.81
N TYR A 104 -18.92 15.99 -6.58
CA TYR A 104 -17.90 16.71 -7.33
C TYR A 104 -17.23 17.73 -6.42
N TYR A 105 -15.90 17.68 -6.30
CA TYR A 105 -15.11 18.71 -5.61
C TYR A 105 -14.52 19.62 -6.65
N LYS A 106 -14.54 20.93 -6.39
CA LYS A 106 -13.81 21.93 -7.16
C LYS A 106 -12.58 22.33 -6.37
N LEU A 107 -11.39 22.22 -6.96
CA LEU A 107 -10.21 22.90 -6.43
C LEU A 107 -10.13 24.28 -7.09
N GLY A 108 -9.58 25.27 -6.40
CA GLY A 108 -9.45 26.64 -6.91
C GLY A 108 -8.51 26.82 -8.13
N ASN A 109 -8.16 25.74 -8.84
CA ASN A 109 -7.35 25.76 -10.06
C ASN A 109 -8.16 25.21 -11.26
N PRO A 110 -7.88 25.65 -12.49
CA PRO A 110 -8.70 25.32 -13.67
C PRO A 110 -8.68 23.83 -14.07
N ASN A 111 -7.71 23.05 -13.61
CA ASN A 111 -7.62 21.58 -13.79
C ASN A 111 -8.07 20.82 -12.53
N GLY A 112 -8.70 21.54 -11.62
CA GLY A 112 -8.87 21.17 -10.23
C GLY A 112 -10.30 20.79 -9.95
N GLY A 113 -10.54 19.50 -9.87
CA GLY A 113 -11.82 18.97 -9.45
C GLY A 113 -12.03 17.53 -9.91
N GLY A 114 -13.06 16.88 -9.41
CA GLY A 114 -13.31 15.47 -9.71
C GLY A 114 -14.29 14.85 -8.74
N TYR A 115 -14.58 13.58 -8.95
CA TYR A 115 -15.60 12.87 -8.19
C TYR A 115 -14.99 12.14 -6.99
N VAL A 116 -15.80 11.97 -5.95
CA VAL A 116 -15.51 11.09 -4.83
C VAL A 116 -16.64 10.10 -4.67
N ILE A 117 -16.26 8.83 -4.50
CA ILE A 117 -17.09 7.80 -3.90
C ILE A 117 -16.65 7.70 -2.44
N LYS A 118 -17.48 8.20 -1.53
CA LYS A 118 -17.24 8.00 -0.10
C LYS A 118 -17.42 6.52 0.21
N GLY A 119 -16.40 5.89 0.76
CA GLY A 119 -16.49 4.51 1.23
C GLY A 119 -17.43 4.38 2.43
N SER A 120 -17.60 3.15 2.89
CA SER A 120 -18.55 2.81 3.96
C SER A 120 -17.84 2.26 5.20
N GLU A 121 -18.41 2.50 6.39
CA GLU A 121 -17.81 2.03 7.63
C GLU A 121 -17.72 0.50 7.69
N ILE A 122 -18.67 -0.20 7.07
CA ILE A 122 -18.63 -1.66 6.96
C ILE A 122 -17.40 -2.18 6.18
N ASN A 123 -16.85 -1.36 5.29
CA ASN A 123 -15.63 -1.63 4.51
C ASN A 123 -14.42 -0.88 5.09
N SER A 124 -14.42 -0.57 6.38
CA SER A 124 -13.28 0.03 7.06
C SER A 124 -12.20 -1.01 7.39
N LEU A 125 -10.94 -0.57 7.48
CA LEU A 125 -9.82 -1.42 7.92
C LEU A 125 -10.10 -2.03 9.30
N ARG A 126 -10.82 -1.31 10.18
CA ARG A 126 -11.23 -1.78 11.50
C ARG A 126 -12.11 -3.02 11.43
N ASN A 127 -13.02 -3.05 10.46
CA ASN A 127 -14.04 -4.08 10.27
C ASN A 127 -13.61 -5.20 9.31
N TYR A 128 -12.35 -5.20 8.85
CA TYR A 128 -11.80 -6.30 8.06
C TYR A 128 -12.02 -7.66 8.75
N SER A 129 -12.77 -8.54 8.10
CA SER A 129 -13.32 -9.75 8.73
C SER A 129 -12.25 -10.79 9.09
N ARG A 130 -11.09 -10.74 8.43
CA ARG A 130 -10.02 -11.75 8.55
C ARG A 130 -8.85 -11.30 9.43
N TRP A 131 -9.05 -10.33 10.31
CA TRP A 131 -8.03 -9.96 11.31
C TRP A 131 -7.58 -11.16 12.16
N ASN A 132 -8.52 -12.02 12.57
CA ASN A 132 -8.21 -13.18 13.39
C ASN A 132 -7.31 -14.19 12.64
N ASP A 133 -7.55 -14.39 11.35
CA ASP A 133 -6.69 -15.24 10.50
C ASP A 133 -5.26 -14.71 10.50
N LEU A 134 -5.08 -13.39 10.37
CA LEU A 134 -3.77 -12.76 10.35
C LEU A 134 -3.04 -12.80 11.71
N PHE A 135 -3.78 -12.83 12.82
CA PHE A 135 -3.21 -12.98 14.16
C PHE A 135 -2.78 -14.42 14.45
N ASN A 136 -3.53 -15.39 13.91
CA ASN A 136 -3.29 -16.81 14.13
C ASN A 136 -2.25 -17.38 13.17
N ALA A 137 -2.22 -16.90 11.92
CA ALA A 137 -1.22 -17.29 10.93
C ALA A 137 0.20 -16.97 11.40
N LYS A 138 1.14 -17.86 11.07
CA LYS A 138 2.55 -17.71 11.45
C LYS A 138 3.43 -17.49 10.22
N ASP A 139 4.45 -16.66 10.38
CA ASP A 139 5.55 -16.56 9.42
C ASP A 139 6.48 -17.78 9.51
N SER A 140 7.48 -17.84 8.63
CA SER A 140 8.47 -18.92 8.60
C SER A 140 9.31 -19.06 9.88
N LYS A 141 9.22 -18.09 10.80
CA LYS A 141 9.89 -18.08 12.10
C LYS A 141 8.92 -18.36 13.25
N GLY A 142 7.69 -18.80 12.97
CA GLY A 142 6.68 -19.11 13.98
C GLY A 142 6.06 -17.88 14.64
N ARG A 143 6.29 -16.67 14.14
CA ARG A 143 5.75 -15.43 14.70
C ARG A 143 4.40 -15.10 14.06
N PRO A 144 3.43 -14.51 14.78
CA PRO A 144 2.20 -14.04 14.17
C PRO A 144 2.46 -13.20 12.92
N LEU A 145 1.71 -13.44 11.84
CA LEU A 145 1.83 -12.66 10.61
C LEU A 145 1.46 -11.19 10.84
N LYS A 146 0.56 -10.93 11.80
CA LYS A 146 0.21 -9.60 12.33
C LYS A 146 -0.02 -9.66 13.83
N THR A 147 0.12 -8.51 14.48
CA THR A 147 -0.17 -8.31 15.90
C THR A 147 -1.37 -7.40 16.11
N VAL A 148 -2.01 -7.49 17.28
CA VAL A 148 -3.08 -6.57 17.69
C VAL A 148 -2.59 -5.12 17.73
N HIS A 149 -1.34 -4.88 18.15
CA HIS A 149 -0.72 -3.56 18.14
C HIS A 149 -0.58 -2.99 16.72
N GLU A 150 -0.19 -3.81 15.74
CA GLU A 150 -0.12 -3.38 14.34
C GLU A 150 -1.52 -3.05 13.80
N LYS A 151 -2.54 -3.87 14.10
CA LYS A 151 -3.93 -3.54 13.75
C LYS A 151 -4.32 -2.17 14.31
N LYS A 152 -4.08 -1.92 15.60
CA LYS A 152 -4.42 -0.65 16.26
C LYS A 152 -3.76 0.54 15.59
N VAL A 153 -2.46 0.45 15.32
CA VAL A 153 -1.68 1.49 14.62
C VAL A 153 -2.24 1.76 13.23
N MET A 154 -2.48 0.71 12.43
CA MET A 154 -2.99 0.89 11.06
C MET A 154 -4.43 1.43 11.05
N CYS A 155 -5.29 0.96 11.97
CA CYS A 155 -6.66 1.45 12.09
C CYS A 155 -6.69 2.95 12.43
N ALA A 156 -5.82 3.40 13.34
CA ALA A 156 -5.71 4.81 13.71
C ALA A 156 -5.37 5.70 12.50
N VAL A 157 -4.44 5.27 11.64
CA VAL A 157 -4.08 6.02 10.44
C VAL A 157 -5.19 5.95 9.38
N SER A 158 -5.70 4.75 9.08
CA SER A 158 -6.74 4.54 8.06
C SER A 158 -8.04 5.32 8.35
N GLY A 159 -8.43 5.45 9.62
CA GLY A 159 -9.61 6.21 10.02
C GLY A 159 -9.55 7.69 9.66
N SER A 160 -8.36 8.20 9.34
CA SER A 160 -8.13 9.56 8.84
C SER A 160 -7.82 9.64 7.34
N GLU A 161 -7.71 8.52 6.63
CA GLU A 161 -7.35 8.47 5.20
C GLU A 161 -8.54 8.03 4.34
N GLY A 162 -9.16 6.89 4.67
CA GLY A 162 -10.25 6.34 3.89
C GLY A 162 -10.60 4.90 4.27
N PHE A 163 -11.60 4.37 3.58
CA PHE A 163 -12.04 2.97 3.68
C PHE A 163 -11.52 2.17 2.48
N PHE A 164 -11.64 0.84 2.53
CA PHE A 164 -11.17 -0.01 1.43
C PHE A 164 -11.83 0.32 0.10
N ASP A 165 -13.07 0.83 0.12
CA ASP A 165 -13.90 1.17 -1.04
C ASP A 165 -13.96 2.67 -1.33
N THR A 166 -13.12 3.50 -0.69
CA THR A 166 -13.00 4.92 -1.01
C THR A 166 -12.27 5.11 -2.35
N VAL A 167 -12.84 5.93 -3.24
CA VAL A 167 -12.23 6.31 -4.52
C VAL A 167 -12.40 7.81 -4.76
N GLN A 168 -11.35 8.49 -5.20
CA GLN A 168 -11.42 9.91 -5.58
C GLN A 168 -10.58 10.22 -6.82
N THR A 169 -10.97 11.26 -7.56
CA THR A 169 -10.23 11.74 -8.75
C THR A 169 -9.96 13.26 -8.73
N TYR A 170 -10.24 13.96 -7.63
CA TYR A 170 -10.22 15.42 -7.62
C TYR A 170 -8.83 16.06 -7.43
N ASP A 171 -7.83 15.30 -6.97
CA ASP A 171 -6.51 15.82 -6.60
C ASP A 171 -5.55 15.92 -7.82
N SER A 172 -4.24 16.01 -7.61
CA SER A 172 -3.24 16.06 -8.70
C SER A 172 -3.05 14.72 -9.44
N GLU A 173 -3.63 13.63 -8.94
CA GLU A 173 -3.42 12.27 -9.43
C GLU A 173 -4.62 11.81 -10.28
N VAL A 174 -4.46 10.80 -11.14
CA VAL A 174 -5.55 10.26 -11.96
C VAL A 174 -6.69 9.74 -11.08
N ALA A 175 -6.33 8.95 -10.07
CA ALA A 175 -7.24 8.42 -9.08
C ALA A 175 -6.48 8.09 -7.80
N THR A 176 -7.19 8.13 -6.67
CA THR A 176 -6.69 7.75 -5.35
C THR A 176 -7.68 6.76 -4.73
N VAL A 177 -7.19 5.60 -4.27
CA VAL A 177 -8.00 4.42 -3.97
C VAL A 177 -7.65 3.81 -2.62
N GLY A 178 -8.68 3.40 -1.89
CA GLY A 178 -8.59 2.45 -0.78
C GLY A 178 -8.17 3.05 0.57
N ALA A 179 -7.97 2.18 1.56
CA ALA A 179 -7.83 2.57 2.96
C ALA A 179 -6.57 3.38 3.27
N MET A 180 -5.55 3.29 2.41
CA MET A 180 -4.31 4.08 2.48
C MET A 180 -4.24 5.17 1.42
N GLN A 181 -5.32 5.38 0.65
CA GLN A 181 -5.39 6.38 -0.41
C GLN A 181 -4.18 6.28 -1.36
N LYS A 182 -3.95 5.08 -1.91
CA LYS A 182 -2.88 4.86 -2.89
C LYS A 182 -3.21 5.55 -4.20
N THR A 183 -2.24 6.20 -4.81
CA THR A 183 -2.44 7.05 -5.99
C THR A 183 -2.02 6.37 -7.29
N LEU A 184 -2.79 6.64 -8.35
CA LEU A 184 -2.41 6.46 -9.75
C LEU A 184 -1.99 7.81 -10.30
N LYS A 185 -0.72 7.96 -10.65
CA LYS A 185 -0.17 9.24 -11.09
C LYS A 185 -0.50 9.52 -12.55
N ILE A 186 -0.56 10.81 -12.90
CA ILE A 186 -0.72 11.27 -14.30
C ILE A 186 0.36 10.67 -15.21
N GLY A 187 1.58 10.49 -14.70
CA GLY A 187 2.65 9.82 -15.41
C GLY A 187 2.44 8.31 -15.63
N GLY A 188 1.32 7.71 -15.23
CA GLY A 188 0.98 6.29 -15.44
C GLY A 188 1.46 5.33 -14.34
N GLY A 189 2.40 5.77 -13.49
CA GLY A 189 2.88 5.00 -12.33
C GLY A 189 2.08 5.27 -11.06
N GLY A 190 2.69 5.05 -9.89
CA GLY A 190 2.09 5.34 -8.58
C GLY A 190 1.89 4.11 -7.72
N GLU A 191 1.63 4.32 -6.43
CA GLU A 191 1.52 3.23 -5.46
C GLU A 191 0.32 2.31 -5.73
N PHE A 192 -0.74 2.85 -6.34
CA PHE A 192 -1.91 2.04 -6.72
C PHE A 192 -1.62 1.13 -7.90
N LYS A 193 -0.90 1.62 -8.92
CA LYS A 193 -0.45 0.81 -10.05
C LYS A 193 0.44 -0.35 -9.56
N ASN A 194 1.40 -0.06 -8.68
CA ASN A 194 2.27 -1.11 -8.12
C ASN A 194 1.46 -2.14 -7.31
N GLN A 195 0.45 -1.69 -6.56
CA GLN A 195 -0.45 -2.61 -5.84
C GLN A 195 -1.18 -3.56 -6.80
N LEU A 196 -1.66 -3.06 -7.93
CA LEU A 196 -2.34 -3.87 -8.94
C LEU A 196 -1.40 -4.84 -9.65
N GLU A 197 -0.14 -4.46 -9.88
CA GLU A 197 0.89 -5.37 -10.43
C GLU A 197 1.15 -6.54 -9.49
N GLU A 198 1.44 -6.23 -8.22
CA GLU A 198 1.64 -7.25 -7.20
C GLU A 198 0.37 -8.13 -7.05
N PHE A 199 -0.83 -7.53 -7.08
CA PHE A 199 -2.09 -8.29 -7.00
C PHE A 199 -2.33 -9.16 -8.25
N LYS A 200 -1.93 -8.71 -9.43
CA LYS A 200 -1.98 -9.51 -10.67
C LYS A 200 -1.07 -10.73 -10.59
N GLU A 201 0.10 -10.59 -9.99
CA GLU A 201 1.05 -11.69 -9.79
C GLU A 201 0.57 -12.66 -8.69
N GLU A 202 0.15 -12.12 -7.55
CA GLU A 202 -0.28 -12.89 -6.38
C GLU A 202 -1.64 -13.57 -6.59
N SER A 203 -2.54 -12.98 -7.39
CA SER A 203 -3.92 -13.43 -7.55
C SER A 203 -4.48 -13.13 -8.96
N PRO A 204 -3.90 -13.71 -10.03
CA PRO A 204 -4.19 -13.34 -11.42
C PRO A 204 -5.67 -13.50 -11.81
N LYS A 205 -6.34 -14.56 -11.32
CA LYS A 205 -7.77 -14.77 -11.57
C LYS A 205 -8.64 -13.67 -10.95
N LYS A 206 -8.31 -13.26 -9.72
CA LYS A 206 -9.03 -12.19 -9.03
C LYS A 206 -8.73 -10.83 -9.63
N TYR A 207 -7.49 -10.57 -10.04
CA TYR A 207 -7.16 -9.38 -10.80
C TYR A 207 -8.00 -9.30 -12.10
N HIS A 208 -8.10 -10.41 -12.84
CA HIS A 208 -8.91 -10.46 -14.05
C HIS A 208 -10.39 -10.19 -13.77
N GLU A 209 -10.96 -10.86 -12.76
CA GLU A 209 -12.36 -10.71 -12.33
C GLU A 209 -12.69 -9.29 -11.85
N LEU A 210 -11.81 -8.69 -11.05
CA LEU A 210 -12.07 -7.42 -10.38
C LEU A 210 -11.73 -6.20 -11.25
N PHE A 211 -10.73 -6.30 -12.13
CA PHE A 211 -10.20 -5.16 -12.88
C PHE A 211 -10.22 -5.39 -14.40
N GLU A 212 -9.48 -6.37 -14.90
CA GLU A 212 -9.19 -6.50 -16.34
C GLU A 212 -10.44 -6.72 -17.17
N SER A 213 -11.29 -7.67 -16.77
CA SER A 213 -12.57 -7.96 -17.43
C SER A 213 -13.57 -6.79 -17.34
N LYS A 214 -13.32 -5.82 -16.46
CA LYS A 214 -14.15 -4.64 -16.22
C LYS A 214 -13.52 -3.35 -16.76
N GLY A 215 -12.47 -3.47 -17.57
CA GLY A 215 -11.91 -2.37 -18.35
C GLY A 215 -10.64 -1.73 -17.79
N TRP A 216 -10.22 -2.07 -16.56
CA TRP A 216 -8.96 -1.58 -15.99
C TRP A 216 -7.84 -2.58 -16.22
N SER A 217 -6.82 -2.20 -16.98
CA SER A 217 -5.72 -3.11 -17.33
C SER A 217 -4.35 -2.45 -17.20
N ILE A 218 -3.37 -3.23 -16.73
CA ILE A 218 -1.96 -2.88 -16.79
C ILE A 218 -1.42 -3.23 -18.18
N VAL A 219 -0.81 -2.26 -18.85
CA VAL A 219 -0.19 -2.43 -20.18
C VAL A 219 1.26 -1.98 -20.18
N GLU A 220 2.09 -2.64 -20.99
CA GLU A 220 3.46 -2.18 -21.25
C GLU A 220 3.46 -0.90 -22.08
N ARG A 221 4.43 -0.04 -21.81
CA ARG A 221 4.76 1.14 -22.61
C ARG A 221 6.27 1.31 -22.67
N GLU A 222 6.72 2.00 -23.70
CA GLU A 222 8.10 2.44 -23.80
C GLU A 222 8.23 3.88 -23.32
N ILE A 223 9.21 4.13 -22.46
CA ILE A 223 9.56 5.46 -22.00
C ILE A 223 11.01 5.76 -22.35
N ILE A 224 11.23 6.93 -22.96
CA ILE A 224 12.56 7.42 -23.28
C ILE A 224 13.08 8.16 -22.03
N THR A 225 14.13 7.64 -21.42
CA THR A 225 14.76 8.26 -20.27
C THR A 225 15.45 9.58 -20.65
N LYS A 226 15.79 10.40 -19.65
CA LYS A 226 16.56 11.65 -19.85
C LYS A 226 17.91 11.43 -20.55
N LYS A 227 18.42 10.20 -20.57
CA LYS A 227 19.68 9.81 -21.23
C LYS A 227 19.46 9.29 -22.66
N GLY A 228 18.24 9.38 -23.20
CA GLY A 228 17.89 8.88 -24.54
C GLY A 228 17.71 7.35 -24.61
N THR A 229 17.81 6.65 -23.48
CA THR A 229 17.62 5.20 -23.43
C THR A 229 16.14 4.87 -23.35
N THR A 230 15.64 4.03 -24.25
CA THR A 230 14.29 3.44 -24.16
C THR A 230 14.28 2.37 -23.08
N VAL A 231 13.36 2.49 -22.12
CA VAL A 231 13.10 1.44 -21.13
C VAL A 231 11.63 1.05 -21.18
N LYS A 232 11.36 -0.24 -20.94
CA LYS A 232 10.00 -0.74 -20.75
C LYS A 232 9.51 -0.35 -19.37
N ASP A 233 8.30 0.16 -19.32
CA ASP A 233 7.54 0.44 -18.11
C ASP A 233 6.11 -0.05 -18.32
N THR A 234 5.30 0.06 -17.30
CA THR A 234 3.89 -0.32 -17.34
C THR A 234 3.04 0.86 -16.87
N THR A 235 1.84 0.95 -17.42
CA THR A 235 0.86 1.97 -17.03
C THR A 235 -0.50 1.33 -16.84
N LEU A 236 -1.32 1.94 -16.00
CA LEU A 236 -2.73 1.59 -15.91
C LEU A 236 -3.52 2.35 -16.99
N GLN A 237 -4.44 1.65 -17.64
CA GLN A 237 -5.39 2.23 -18.60
C GLN A 237 -6.82 1.80 -18.28
N TYR A 238 -7.78 2.57 -18.79
CA TYR A 238 -9.20 2.22 -18.75
C TYR A 238 -9.80 2.19 -20.17
N LYS A 239 -10.54 1.12 -20.46
CA LYS A 239 -11.42 1.00 -21.63
C LYS A 239 -12.71 0.29 -21.22
N ASP A 240 -13.85 0.92 -21.45
CA ASP A 240 -15.14 0.27 -21.17
C ASP A 240 -15.30 -0.99 -22.06
N PRO A 241 -15.44 -2.21 -21.49
CA PRO A 241 -15.56 -3.44 -22.27
C PRO A 241 -16.84 -3.52 -23.11
N SER A 242 -17.86 -2.73 -22.78
CA SER A 242 -19.12 -2.63 -23.54
C SER A 242 -19.08 -1.60 -24.67
N ASP A 243 -18.10 -0.70 -24.68
CA ASP A 243 -17.94 0.31 -25.73
C ASP A 243 -16.78 -0.08 -26.67
N ARG A 244 -17.12 -0.68 -27.81
CA ARG A 244 -16.13 -1.08 -28.82
C ARG A 244 -15.45 0.12 -29.48
N SER A 245 -16.12 1.28 -29.51
CA SER A 245 -15.60 2.52 -30.14
C SER A 245 -14.64 3.28 -29.23
N MET A 246 -14.70 3.03 -27.92
CA MET A 246 -13.81 3.66 -26.95
C MET A 246 -12.35 3.26 -27.18
N LYS A 247 -11.49 4.27 -27.32
CA LYS A 247 -10.03 4.11 -27.24
C LYS A 247 -9.62 3.90 -25.78
N PRO A 248 -8.64 3.03 -25.48
CA PRO A 248 -8.06 2.95 -24.15
C PRO A 248 -7.50 4.30 -23.73
N LEU A 249 -7.79 4.72 -22.50
CA LEU A 249 -7.34 5.98 -21.93
C LEU A 249 -6.30 5.70 -20.84
N SER A 250 -5.23 6.49 -20.82
CA SER A 250 -4.23 6.45 -19.74
C SER A 250 -3.72 7.86 -19.43
N GLY A 251 -2.98 8.00 -18.33
CA GLY A 251 -2.30 9.25 -17.95
C GLY A 251 -3.19 10.49 -17.97
N GLU A 252 -2.75 11.54 -18.67
CA GLU A 252 -3.46 12.83 -18.77
C GLU A 252 -4.85 12.70 -19.42
N GLU A 253 -4.99 11.88 -20.46
CA GLU A 253 -6.28 11.68 -21.14
C GLU A 253 -7.29 11.03 -20.20
N LEU A 254 -6.85 10.02 -19.43
CA LEU A 254 -7.69 9.37 -18.43
C LEU A 254 -8.06 10.33 -17.30
N LYS A 255 -7.11 11.13 -16.81
CA LYS A 255 -7.36 12.17 -15.79
C LYS A 255 -8.43 13.15 -16.27
N ALA A 256 -8.25 13.71 -17.47
CA ALA A 256 -9.20 14.67 -18.04
C ALA A 256 -10.59 14.04 -18.24
N TRP A 257 -10.64 12.79 -18.70
CA TRP A 257 -11.88 12.05 -18.89
C TRP A 257 -12.63 11.78 -17.58
N LEU A 258 -11.93 11.37 -16.51
CA LEU A 258 -12.52 11.14 -15.18
C LEU A 258 -12.98 12.44 -14.50
N ASN A 259 -12.35 13.57 -14.81
CA ASN A 259 -12.60 14.85 -14.16
C ASN A 259 -13.59 15.76 -14.90
N ARG A 260 -14.17 15.29 -16.01
CA ARG A 260 -15.19 16.06 -16.74
C ARG A 260 -16.30 16.48 -15.80
N LYS A 261 -16.46 17.79 -15.67
CA LYS A 261 -17.49 18.40 -14.82
C LYS A 261 -18.83 18.34 -15.53
N GLU A 262 -19.58 17.30 -15.25
CA GLU A 262 -20.90 17.05 -15.83
C GLU A 262 -21.86 16.66 -14.71
N GLU A 263 -23.03 17.31 -14.67
CA GLU A 263 -24.08 16.99 -13.70
C GLU A 263 -25.37 16.63 -14.45
N PRO A 264 -25.92 15.42 -14.25
CA PRO A 264 -25.45 14.37 -13.33
C PRO A 264 -24.15 13.69 -13.79
N VAL A 265 -23.40 13.09 -12.85
CA VAL A 265 -22.17 12.34 -13.16
C VAL A 265 -22.41 11.33 -14.30
N PRO A 266 -21.61 11.37 -15.39
CA PRO A 266 -21.78 10.48 -16.53
C PRO A 266 -21.70 9.00 -16.16
N ASN A 267 -22.60 8.17 -16.72
CA ASN A 267 -22.67 6.74 -16.39
C ASN A 267 -21.37 5.97 -16.71
N ASN A 268 -20.64 6.37 -17.75
CA ASN A 268 -19.35 5.77 -18.10
C ASN A 268 -18.27 6.07 -17.04
N ILE A 269 -18.22 7.31 -16.52
CA ILE A 269 -17.34 7.68 -15.41
C ILE A 269 -17.74 6.93 -14.14
N LYS A 270 -19.05 6.85 -13.85
CA LYS A 270 -19.56 6.07 -12.71
C LYS A 270 -19.04 4.64 -12.79
N LYS A 271 -19.30 3.97 -13.90
CA LYS A 271 -18.87 2.58 -14.13
C LYS A 271 -17.37 2.40 -13.93
N ALA A 272 -16.54 3.29 -14.47
CA ALA A 272 -15.09 3.21 -14.31
C ALA A 272 -14.65 3.27 -12.83
N MET A 273 -15.21 4.21 -12.05
CA MET A 273 -14.86 4.37 -10.65
C MET A 273 -15.50 3.31 -9.74
N GLU A 274 -16.70 2.82 -10.08
CA GLU A 274 -17.37 1.75 -9.36
C GLU A 274 -16.59 0.44 -9.41
N VAL A 275 -15.87 0.16 -10.49
CA VAL A 275 -14.96 -1.00 -10.55
C VAL A 275 -13.89 -0.93 -9.45
N LEU A 276 -13.29 0.25 -9.24
CA LEU A 276 -12.28 0.46 -8.21
C LEU A 276 -12.88 0.34 -6.80
N ARG A 277 -14.08 0.90 -6.59
CA ARG A 277 -14.86 0.77 -5.34
C ARG A 277 -15.14 -0.70 -5.04
N ASP A 278 -15.69 -1.42 -6.02
CA ASP A 278 -16.13 -2.81 -5.86
C ASP A 278 -14.96 -3.74 -5.61
N ALA A 279 -13.81 -3.51 -6.26
CA ALA A 279 -12.59 -4.21 -5.92
C ALA A 279 -12.21 -3.97 -4.45
N GLY A 280 -12.33 -2.73 -3.94
CA GLY A 280 -12.16 -2.41 -2.52
C GLY A 280 -13.06 -3.18 -1.56
N ARG A 281 -14.18 -3.74 -2.03
CA ARG A 281 -15.10 -4.55 -1.24
C ARG A 281 -14.81 -6.04 -1.32
N ASP A 282 -13.98 -6.49 -2.27
CA ASP A 282 -13.61 -7.90 -2.41
C ASP A 282 -12.60 -8.31 -1.31
N PRO A 283 -12.84 -9.42 -0.58
CA PRO A 283 -11.97 -9.84 0.51
C PRO A 283 -10.50 -10.06 0.12
N ALA A 284 -10.21 -10.52 -1.10
CA ALA A 284 -8.84 -10.75 -1.55
C ALA A 284 -8.09 -9.42 -1.75
N PHE A 285 -8.78 -8.42 -2.30
CA PHE A 285 -8.17 -7.10 -2.48
C PHE A 285 -8.11 -6.31 -1.17
N GLN A 286 -9.05 -6.51 -0.24
CA GLN A 286 -8.92 -6.00 1.14
C GLN A 286 -7.70 -6.58 1.85
N GLU A 287 -7.44 -7.89 1.72
CA GLU A 287 -6.23 -8.51 2.25
C GLU A 287 -4.96 -7.86 1.68
N LYS A 288 -4.92 -7.62 0.37
CA LYS A 288 -3.82 -6.91 -0.28
C LYS A 288 -3.61 -5.52 0.32
N GLN A 289 -4.67 -4.75 0.50
CA GLN A 289 -4.60 -3.42 1.13
C GLN A 289 -4.08 -3.48 2.58
N VAL A 290 -4.53 -4.46 3.39
CA VAL A 290 -4.03 -4.67 4.76
C VAL A 290 -2.54 -5.00 4.77
N MET A 291 -2.11 -5.89 3.88
CA MET A 291 -0.71 -6.31 3.81
C MET A 291 0.21 -5.16 3.37
N ASP A 292 -0.24 -4.32 2.43
CA ASP A 292 0.50 -3.13 2.01
C ASP A 292 0.64 -2.09 3.12
N PHE A 293 -0.44 -1.84 3.87
CA PHE A 293 -0.44 -0.93 5.01
C PHE A 293 0.58 -1.39 6.06
N ASN A 294 0.59 -2.69 6.35
CA ASN A 294 1.53 -3.29 7.28
C ASN A 294 2.97 -3.22 6.76
N ALA A 295 3.19 -3.52 5.48
CA ALA A 295 4.51 -3.44 4.88
C ALA A 295 5.07 -2.01 5.00
N ARG A 296 4.24 -0.98 4.76
CA ARG A 296 4.63 0.43 4.96
C ARG A 296 4.97 0.75 6.41
N LEU A 297 4.16 0.30 7.37
CA LEU A 297 4.44 0.45 8.80
C LEU A 297 5.80 -0.16 9.16
N LEU A 298 6.04 -1.41 8.76
CA LEU A 298 7.30 -2.08 9.04
C LEU A 298 8.50 -1.38 8.38
N ARG A 299 8.36 -0.92 7.13
CA ARG A 299 9.43 -0.16 6.47
C ARG A 299 9.71 1.16 7.19
N ALA A 300 8.68 1.94 7.54
CA ALA A 300 8.83 3.19 8.28
C ALA A 300 9.54 2.98 9.63
N LEU A 301 9.16 1.95 10.37
CA LEU A 301 9.73 1.62 11.69
C LEU A 301 11.15 1.09 11.64
N ASN A 302 11.49 0.32 10.59
CA ASN A 302 12.83 -0.25 10.43
C ASN A 302 13.82 0.72 9.77
N LYS A 303 13.35 1.84 9.22
CA LYS A 303 14.22 2.85 8.60
C LYS A 303 14.95 3.68 9.65
N LYS A 304 16.22 3.96 9.39
CA LYS A 304 17.07 4.85 10.20
C LYS A 304 16.79 6.30 9.83
N PRO A 305 16.39 7.17 10.77
CA PRO A 305 16.12 8.58 10.46
C PRO A 305 17.36 9.27 9.86
N GLU A 306 17.16 10.27 9.01
CA GLU A 306 18.28 11.01 8.40
C GLU A 306 19.17 11.62 9.49
N GLY A 307 20.47 11.34 9.46
CA GLY A 307 21.41 11.78 10.50
C GLY A 307 21.58 10.83 11.70
N TYR A 308 20.84 9.71 11.77
CA TYR A 308 20.85 8.80 12.93
C TYR A 308 21.15 7.35 12.53
N SER A 309 21.79 6.60 13.43
CA SER A 309 22.27 5.23 13.17
C SER A 309 21.27 4.15 13.58
N HIS A 310 20.30 4.46 14.44
CA HIS A 310 19.31 3.51 14.97
C HIS A 310 17.97 3.61 14.23
N PRO A 311 17.22 2.50 14.07
CA PRO A 311 15.95 2.53 13.38
C PRO A 311 14.87 3.23 14.20
N THR A 312 13.87 3.81 13.52
CA THR A 312 12.75 4.56 14.13
C THR A 312 12.11 3.84 15.32
N LYS A 313 11.89 2.52 15.21
CA LYS A 313 11.31 1.69 16.28
C LYS A 313 12.09 1.65 17.60
N LYS A 314 13.35 2.12 17.61
CA LYS A 314 14.15 2.25 18.84
C LYS A 314 13.81 3.54 19.59
N TYR A 315 13.41 4.58 18.88
CA TYR A 315 12.99 5.86 19.45
C TYR A 315 11.49 5.88 19.79
N LEU A 316 10.67 5.21 18.96
CA LEU A 316 9.21 5.20 19.07
C LEU A 316 8.71 3.78 19.32
N THR A 317 8.41 3.49 20.58
CA THR A 317 7.94 2.17 21.02
C THR A 317 6.43 2.09 21.22
N SER A 318 5.78 3.23 21.50
CA SER A 318 4.34 3.33 21.71
C SER A 318 3.55 3.19 20.41
N GLU A 319 2.31 2.70 20.49
CA GLU A 319 1.37 2.68 19.35
C GLU A 319 1.19 4.08 18.74
N LYS A 320 1.14 5.11 19.60
CA LYS A 320 1.03 6.51 19.20
C LYS A 320 2.20 6.95 18.33
N GLY A 321 3.44 6.69 18.74
CA GLY A 321 4.61 7.05 17.94
C GLY A 321 4.70 6.27 16.63
N ARG A 322 4.35 4.98 16.67
CA ARG A 322 4.27 4.14 15.46
C ARG A 322 3.21 4.64 14.47
N ALA A 323 2.05 5.09 14.96
CA ALA A 323 1.01 5.69 14.12
C ALA A 323 1.44 7.02 13.52
N MET A 324 2.12 7.88 14.29
CA MET A 324 2.58 9.19 13.81
C MET A 324 3.60 9.08 12.67
N VAL A 325 4.54 8.14 12.75
CA VAL A 325 5.50 7.91 11.65
C VAL A 325 4.86 7.22 10.45
N LEU A 326 3.91 6.31 10.67
CA LEU A 326 3.15 5.69 9.59
C LEU A 326 2.33 6.72 8.82
N ASP A 327 1.57 7.56 9.51
CA ASP A 327 0.78 8.62 8.91
C ASP A 327 1.66 9.61 8.13
N THR A 328 2.80 10.01 8.70
CA THR A 328 3.78 10.84 7.98
C THR A 328 4.31 10.13 6.74
N SER A 329 4.55 8.81 6.82
CA SER A 329 4.98 8.01 5.69
C SER A 329 3.91 7.97 4.59
N VAL A 330 2.64 7.78 4.93
CA VAL A 330 1.52 7.79 3.97
C VAL A 330 1.47 9.13 3.23
N ASN A 331 1.54 10.25 3.96
CA ASN A 331 1.32 11.58 3.38
C ASN A 331 2.56 12.19 2.69
N ALA A 332 3.77 11.91 3.17
CA ALA A 332 5.01 12.52 2.67
C ALA A 332 5.94 11.51 1.94
N GLY A 333 5.48 10.27 1.78
CA GLY A 333 6.33 9.17 1.34
C GLY A 333 7.38 8.77 2.39
N GLU A 334 8.06 7.66 2.12
CA GLU A 334 9.03 7.11 3.08
C GLU A 334 10.26 8.00 3.27
N SER A 335 10.72 8.68 2.21
CA SER A 335 11.85 9.61 2.30
C SER A 335 11.45 10.89 3.06
N GLY A 336 10.23 11.38 2.83
CA GLY A 336 9.71 12.53 3.57
C GLY A 336 9.56 12.24 5.06
N ALA A 337 9.02 11.07 5.42
CA ALA A 337 8.93 10.65 6.82
C ALA A 337 10.30 10.47 7.48
N ASN A 338 11.26 9.93 6.75
CA ASN A 338 12.63 9.74 7.23
C ASN A 338 13.32 11.06 7.58
N LYS A 339 13.25 12.02 6.65
CA LYS A 339 13.78 13.37 6.82
C LYS A 339 13.06 14.12 7.94
N ALA A 340 11.73 14.05 7.95
CA ALA A 340 10.92 14.72 8.98
C ALA A 340 11.30 14.22 10.38
N PHE A 341 11.49 12.91 10.54
CA PHE A 341 11.83 12.33 11.83
C PHE A 341 13.29 12.62 12.24
N GLY A 342 14.24 12.64 11.30
CA GLY A 342 15.61 13.10 11.59
C GLY A 342 15.62 14.52 12.17
N GLN A 343 14.87 15.44 11.55
CA GLN A 343 14.76 16.81 12.04
C GLN A 343 14.03 16.95 13.39
N VAL A 344 13.18 15.98 13.75
CA VAL A 344 12.56 15.91 15.08
C VAL A 344 13.62 15.52 16.11
N LEU A 345 14.44 14.52 15.81
CA LEU A 345 15.53 14.10 16.67
C LEU A 345 16.58 15.20 16.83
N ASP A 346 16.90 15.98 15.78
CA ASP A 346 17.84 17.11 15.88
C ASP A 346 17.38 18.12 16.94
N LYS A 347 16.08 18.42 16.97
CA LYS A 347 15.51 19.33 17.95
C LYS A 347 15.45 18.70 19.35
N PHE A 348 15.19 17.41 19.45
CA PHE A 348 15.25 16.68 20.73
C PHE A 348 16.66 16.70 21.32
N TYR A 349 17.69 16.31 20.57
CA TYR A 349 19.08 16.30 21.05
C TYR A 349 19.65 17.71 21.29
N LYS A 350 19.14 18.73 20.59
CA LYS A 350 19.46 20.12 20.95
C LYS A 350 18.97 20.51 22.35
N ARG A 351 17.86 19.93 22.82
CA ARG A 351 17.30 20.16 24.17
C ARG A 351 17.88 19.20 25.21
N HIS A 352 18.37 18.03 24.77
CA HIS A 352 18.98 16.99 25.60
C HIS A 352 20.38 16.62 25.09
N PRO A 353 21.37 17.53 25.21
CA PRO A 353 22.72 17.30 24.66
C PRO A 353 23.43 16.10 25.28
N ASP A 354 23.07 15.72 26.50
CA ASP A 354 23.66 14.59 27.23
C ASP A 354 22.93 13.26 26.96
N ALA A 355 21.81 13.28 26.24
CA ALA A 355 21.11 12.05 25.89
C ALA A 355 21.90 11.28 24.82
N SER A 356 22.16 9.99 25.07
CA SER A 356 22.79 9.11 24.09
C SER A 356 21.98 9.06 22.78
N GLN A 357 22.68 9.08 21.64
CA GLN A 357 22.03 8.87 20.34
C GLN A 357 21.51 7.44 20.14
N ASP A 358 21.95 6.49 20.97
CA ASP A 358 21.40 5.14 21.07
C ASP A 358 20.30 5.07 22.14
N PRO A 359 19.02 4.95 21.76
CA PRO A 359 17.91 4.88 22.72
C PRO A 359 17.97 3.67 23.66
N SER A 360 18.73 2.64 23.32
CA SER A 360 18.92 1.50 24.21
C SER A 360 19.70 1.87 25.47
N LEU A 361 20.53 2.92 25.39
CA LEU A 361 21.34 3.46 26.49
C LEU A 361 20.62 4.56 27.29
N TRP A 362 19.39 4.95 26.91
CA TRP A 362 18.62 5.90 27.71
C TRP A 362 18.29 5.32 29.10
N PRO A 363 18.35 6.12 30.17
CA PRO A 363 17.87 5.69 31.48
C PRO A 363 16.41 5.24 31.42
N SER A 364 16.09 4.13 32.07
CA SER A 364 14.75 3.50 32.04
C SER A 364 13.62 4.48 32.36
N GLU A 365 13.84 5.32 33.36
CA GLU A 365 12.93 6.34 33.87
C GLU A 365 12.76 7.53 32.92
N LYS A 366 13.67 7.72 31.97
CA LYS A 366 13.61 8.80 30.96
C LYS A 366 13.01 8.36 29.64
N LYS A 367 13.01 7.06 29.33
CA LYS A 367 12.57 6.54 28.02
C LYS A 367 11.19 7.04 27.62
N GLN A 368 10.21 6.96 28.53
CA GLN A 368 8.85 7.39 28.25
C GLN A 368 8.73 8.91 28.07
N SER A 369 9.39 9.70 28.93
CA SER A 369 9.37 11.17 28.81
C SER A 369 10.08 11.65 27.54
N TYR A 370 11.16 10.98 27.12
CA TYR A 370 11.87 11.29 25.88
C TYR A 370 11.02 10.97 24.66
N GLU A 371 10.38 9.79 24.62
CA GLU A 371 9.45 9.47 23.53
C GLU A 371 8.29 10.49 23.50
N TYR A 372 7.73 10.87 24.65
CA TYR A 372 6.67 11.86 24.73
C TYR A 372 7.09 13.22 24.14
N GLU A 373 8.25 13.75 24.53
CA GLU A 373 8.75 15.02 23.99
C GLU A 373 9.07 14.92 22.49
N ILE A 374 9.64 13.81 22.04
CA ILE A 374 9.86 13.54 20.61
C ILE A 374 8.53 13.65 19.85
N LEU A 375 7.44 13.11 20.39
CA LEU A 375 6.11 13.18 19.77
C LEU A 375 5.54 14.61 19.77
N GLU A 376 5.75 15.39 20.83
CA GLU A 376 5.35 16.81 20.86
C GLU A 376 6.10 17.62 19.79
N ILE A 377 7.42 17.44 19.69
CA ILE A 377 8.24 18.08 18.65
C ILE A 377 7.74 17.68 17.26
N PHE A 378 7.44 16.40 17.06
CA PHE A 378 6.95 15.88 15.79
C PHE A 378 5.59 16.49 15.43
N GLN A 379 4.67 16.60 16.38
CA GLN A 379 3.39 17.25 16.20
C GLN A 379 3.54 18.74 15.84
N GLU A 380 4.34 19.50 16.56
CA GLU A 380 4.62 20.91 16.25
C GLU A 380 5.15 21.08 14.82
N LYS A 381 6.05 20.19 14.40
CA LYS A 381 6.65 20.24 13.07
C LYS A 381 5.60 20.01 11.99
N ARG A 382 4.71 19.04 12.19
CA ARG A 382 3.58 18.81 11.29
C ARG A 382 2.72 20.06 11.20
N MET A 383 2.35 20.68 12.32
CA MET A 383 1.59 21.94 12.33
C MET A 383 2.29 23.08 11.59
N LYS A 384 3.63 23.19 11.67
CA LYS A 384 4.41 24.24 10.97
C LYS A 384 4.50 24.03 9.46
N ILE A 385 4.61 22.80 8.98
CA ILE A 385 4.55 22.50 7.54
C ILE A 385 3.25 23.04 6.93
N TYR A 386 2.13 22.98 7.68
CA TYR A 386 0.84 23.50 7.22
C TYR A 386 0.71 25.04 7.30
N LYS A 387 1.40 25.71 8.24
CA LYS A 387 1.36 27.19 8.37
C LYS A 387 2.16 27.93 7.27
N ASN A 388 3.10 27.26 6.61
CA ASN A 388 3.99 27.86 5.61
C ASN A 388 3.60 27.60 4.13
N GLY A 389 2.30 27.47 3.84
CA GLY A 389 1.76 28.02 2.58
C GLY A 389 1.41 27.07 1.42
N LYS A 390 0.68 25.97 1.65
CA LYS A 390 -0.35 25.47 0.70
C LYS A 390 -1.16 24.33 1.32
N THR A 391 -2.46 24.56 1.46
CA THR A 391 -3.46 23.60 1.94
C THR A 391 -3.69 22.49 0.91
N LEU A 392 -3.57 21.24 1.32
CA LEU A 392 -4.27 20.12 0.67
C LEU A 392 -5.08 19.43 1.76
N VAL A 393 -6.36 19.79 1.82
CA VAL A 393 -7.50 19.08 2.41
C VAL A 393 -7.16 18.19 3.62
N THR A 394 -7.01 18.78 4.81
CA THR A 394 -7.54 18.28 6.10
C THR A 394 -7.08 19.20 7.24
N LYS A 395 -8.00 19.58 8.13
CA LYS A 395 -7.68 20.35 9.34
C LYS A 395 -6.85 19.48 10.29
N PRO A 396 -5.57 19.79 10.56
CA PRO A 396 -4.70 18.97 11.40
C PRO A 396 -5.21 18.77 12.82
N ASP A 397 -6.02 19.70 13.36
CA ASP A 397 -6.55 19.61 14.72
C ASP A 397 -7.52 18.44 14.90
N LYS A 398 -8.36 18.13 13.90
CA LYS A 398 -9.26 16.96 13.94
C LYS A 398 -8.48 15.64 13.76
N ARG A 399 -7.42 15.66 12.94
CA ARG A 399 -6.56 14.50 12.66
C ARG A 399 -5.63 14.17 13.83
N ASN A 400 -5.05 15.20 14.43
CA ASN A 400 -4.27 15.08 15.65
C ASN A 400 -5.18 14.73 16.82
N ALA A 401 -6.38 15.30 16.97
CA ALA A 401 -7.31 14.88 18.03
C ALA A 401 -7.70 13.39 17.92
N ALA A 402 -7.87 12.85 16.72
CA ALA A 402 -8.12 11.42 16.50
C ALA A 402 -6.91 10.52 16.88
N ILE A 403 -5.68 11.04 16.73
CA ILE A 403 -4.43 10.35 17.12
C ILE A 403 -4.08 10.59 18.61
N MET A 404 -4.51 11.72 19.19
CA MET A 404 -4.05 12.26 20.47
C MET A 404 -5.08 12.14 21.61
N GLY A 405 -6.34 11.80 21.32
CA GLY A 405 -7.47 12.08 22.22
C GLY A 405 -8.29 10.90 22.73
N ASN A 406 -7.72 9.72 23.07
CA ASN A 406 -8.45 8.83 23.97
C ASN A 406 -7.60 7.86 24.80
N ASN A 407 -7.97 7.69 26.07
CA ASN A 407 -7.38 6.77 27.05
C ASN A 407 -7.61 5.28 26.75
N GLU A 408 -8.26 4.94 25.63
CA GLU A 408 -8.37 3.56 25.15
C GLU A 408 -8.87 3.45 23.67
N LEU A 409 -8.27 4.12 22.65
CA LEU A 409 -8.64 3.92 21.21
C LEU A 409 -10.16 4.00 20.89
N SER A 410 -10.97 4.65 21.75
CA SER A 410 -12.41 4.55 21.75
C SER A 410 -13.06 5.74 21.05
N GLY A 411 -14.23 5.53 20.47
CA GLY A 411 -15.10 6.64 20.04
C GLY A 411 -14.78 7.22 18.68
N ILE A 412 -15.14 6.49 17.62
CA ILE A 412 -15.79 7.02 16.42
C ILE A 412 -15.05 8.13 15.66
N ILE A 413 -14.60 7.77 14.46
CA ILE A 413 -14.33 8.62 13.30
C ILE A 413 -14.87 10.03 13.50
N GLY A 414 -13.97 10.92 13.93
CA GLY A 414 -14.12 12.36 13.81
C GLY A 414 -13.98 12.71 12.33
N SER A 415 -15.01 12.34 11.58
CA SER A 415 -15.37 12.77 10.24
C SER A 415 -14.29 13.59 9.51
N MET A 416 -13.76 13.03 8.42
CA MET A 416 -13.61 13.83 7.20
C MET A 416 -15.02 14.23 6.71
N LEU A 417 -15.70 15.05 7.52
CA LEU A 417 -16.60 16.05 6.98
C LEU A 417 -15.63 17.08 6.42
N LEU A 418 -15.53 17.06 5.09
CA LEU A 418 -15.19 18.25 4.35
C LEU A 418 -16.02 19.41 4.92
N PRO A 419 -15.45 20.63 5.01
CA PRO A 419 -16.25 21.76 5.39
C PRO A 419 -17.52 21.79 4.53
N GLU A 420 -18.68 21.76 5.18
CA GLU A 420 -19.86 22.34 4.59
C GLU A 420 -19.51 23.83 4.43
N ASP A 421 -19.72 24.32 3.21
CA ASP A 421 -19.38 25.65 2.70
C ASP A 421 -17.91 25.86 2.31
N PHE A 422 -17.62 25.69 1.01
CA PHE A 422 -16.91 26.64 0.12
C PHE A 422 -17.06 26.25 -1.36
#